data_AF-A0A4U0V7I9-F1
#
_entry.id   AF-A0A4U0V7I9-F1
#
_cell.length_a   1.000
_cell.length_b   1.000
_cell.length_c   1.000
_cell.angle_alpha   90.00
_cell.angle_beta   90.00
_cell.angle_gamma   90.00
#
_symmetry.space_group_name_H-M   'P 1'
#
loop_
_entity.id
_entity.type
_entity.pdbx_description
1 polymer ?
#
loop_
_entity_poly.entity_id
_entity_poly.type
_entity_poly.pdbx_seq_one_letter_code
_entity_poly.pdbx_strand_id
1 'polypeptide(L)'
;MASIPNLTTFRTGRRGHALRGGRSGRAGPHDDDDGDVRSVEAGRDAIIQQTDHDASSSRMSAVALGYLDDRFAKAFLAPGEQITKRYPIIHRGTYVRTTAIDKLVNRFLAAQPEHRKQVVSLGAGSDTRFFRLMADEQGGSPKYKVTYHELDFEANANQKRSILRHSTELSECLRRAEQDGSTYHLHAIDLRDLTNKSPPIIPELDPALPTLLLSECCLCYLPPDAAASVLQYFT
;
A
#
# COMPACT_ATOMS: atom_id res chain seq x y z
N MET A 1 12.55 -8.18 -22.08
CA MET A 1 12.68 -8.55 -20.66
C MET A 1 12.67 -7.25 -19.87
N ALA A 2 11.64 -7.01 -19.06
CA ALA A 2 11.63 -5.84 -18.18
C ALA A 2 12.73 -6.02 -17.13
N SER A 3 13.67 -5.08 -17.07
CA SER A 3 14.76 -5.08 -16.09
C SER A 3 14.16 -4.78 -14.73
N ILE A 4 14.35 -5.67 -13.75
CA ILE A 4 13.97 -5.41 -12.36
C ILE A 4 14.83 -4.24 -11.87
N PRO A 5 14.25 -3.09 -11.50
CA PRO A 5 15.02 -1.95 -11.04
C PRO A 5 15.78 -2.30 -9.76
N ASN A 6 17.06 -1.91 -9.70
CA ASN A 6 17.88 -2.17 -8.53
C ASN A 6 17.41 -1.28 -7.36
N LEU A 7 16.70 -1.87 -6.41
CA LEU A 7 16.10 -1.15 -5.28
C LEU A 7 17.13 -0.47 -4.36
N THR A 8 18.42 -0.83 -4.44
CA THR A 8 19.46 -0.18 -3.64
C THR A 8 19.81 1.23 -4.13
N THR A 9 19.54 1.56 -5.39
CA THR A 9 19.80 2.91 -5.93
C THR A 9 18.84 3.95 -5.38
N PHE A 10 17.66 3.53 -4.88
CA PHE A 10 16.71 4.42 -4.19
C PHE A 10 17.11 4.76 -2.75
N ARG A 11 18.12 4.07 -2.19
CA ARG A 11 18.57 4.27 -0.79
C ARG A 11 19.66 5.32 -0.63
N THR A 12 20.31 5.76 -1.70
CA THR A 12 21.40 6.73 -1.59
C THR A 12 20.87 8.16 -1.60
N GLY A 13 20.57 8.67 -0.40
CA GLY A 13 20.59 10.11 -0.16
C GLY A 13 22.00 10.65 -0.40
N ARG A 14 22.12 11.56 -1.37
CA ARG A 14 23.11 12.65 -1.47
C ARG A 14 24.45 12.41 -0.72
N ARG A 15 25.42 11.78 -1.37
CA ARG A 15 26.85 12.07 -1.13
C ARG A 15 27.53 12.24 -2.48
N GLY A 16 27.83 13.50 -2.81
CA GLY A 16 28.44 13.90 -4.06
C GLY A 16 29.79 13.22 -4.29
N HIS A 17 29.96 12.65 -5.48
CA HIS A 17 31.26 12.27 -5.99
C HIS A 17 31.96 13.53 -6.49
N ALA A 18 32.89 14.06 -5.72
CA ALA A 18 33.83 15.07 -6.18
C ALA A 18 34.77 14.42 -7.21
N LEU A 19 34.56 14.72 -8.49
CA LEU A 19 35.58 14.53 -9.52
C LEU A 19 36.16 15.89 -9.91
N ARG A 20 37.47 15.95 -9.74
CA ARG A 20 38.35 17.10 -9.89
C ARG A 20 38.78 17.18 -11.36
N GLY A 21 38.55 18.32 -12.03
CA GLY A 21 39.32 18.69 -13.22
C GLY A 21 38.58 19.50 -14.29
N GLY A 22 39.04 20.74 -14.54
CA GLY A 22 38.84 21.42 -15.83
C GLY A 22 38.31 22.86 -15.74
N ARG A 23 39.21 23.86 -15.84
CA ARG A 23 38.87 25.26 -16.12
C ARG A 23 38.48 25.43 -17.59
N SER A 24 37.33 26.03 -17.88
CA SER A 24 37.17 27.12 -18.88
C SER A 24 35.74 27.67 -18.80
N GLY A 25 35.59 29.00 -18.68
CA GLY A 25 34.34 29.63 -18.24
C GLY A 25 33.34 30.05 -19.31
N ARG A 26 32.17 30.47 -18.84
CA ARG A 26 31.39 31.64 -19.30
C ARG A 26 30.19 31.80 -18.35
N ALA A 27 29.89 33.04 -17.98
CA ALA A 27 28.70 33.38 -17.21
C ALA A 27 27.42 33.16 -18.03
N GLY A 28 26.41 32.57 -17.41
CA GLY A 28 25.02 32.52 -17.84
C GLY A 28 24.13 32.53 -16.58
N PRO A 29 23.08 33.35 -16.51
CA PRO A 29 22.34 33.56 -15.27
C PRO A 29 21.17 32.59 -15.11
N HIS A 30 20.79 32.43 -13.84
CA HIS A 30 19.53 31.91 -13.30
C HIS A 30 19.36 30.40 -13.13
N ASP A 31 19.12 30.08 -11.85
CA ASP A 31 18.76 28.81 -11.25
C ASP A 31 17.51 28.16 -11.89
N ASP A 32 17.69 26.98 -12.47
CA ASP A 32 16.62 26.04 -12.84
C ASP A 32 16.98 24.61 -12.37
N ASP A 33 17.67 24.46 -11.23
CA ASP A 33 18.01 23.15 -10.64
C ASP A 33 16.78 22.44 -10.03
N ASP A 34 15.72 23.21 -9.72
CA ASP A 34 14.50 22.71 -9.06
C ASP A 34 13.58 21.95 -10.04
N GLY A 35 13.72 22.18 -11.34
CA GLY A 35 12.97 21.46 -12.39
C GLY A 35 13.46 20.03 -12.62
N ASP A 36 14.78 19.81 -12.50
CA ASP A 36 15.40 18.48 -12.67
C ASP A 36 15.07 17.58 -11.47
N VAL A 37 15.20 18.09 -10.24
CA VAL A 37 14.93 17.32 -9.01
C VAL A 37 13.47 16.88 -8.90
N ARG A 38 12.50 17.78 -9.16
CA ARG A 38 11.06 17.44 -9.13
C ARG A 38 10.68 16.41 -10.20
N SER A 39 11.33 16.46 -11.36
CA SER A 39 11.11 15.48 -12.43
C SER A 39 11.66 14.09 -12.07
N VAL A 40 12.80 14.04 -11.37
CA VAL A 40 13.43 12.81 -10.89
C VAL A 40 12.62 12.18 -9.75
N GLU A 41 12.12 12.98 -8.83
CA GLU A 41 11.25 12.51 -7.73
C GLU A 41 9.93 11.96 -8.27
N ALA A 42 9.27 12.68 -9.19
CA ALA A 42 8.07 12.18 -9.85
C ALA A 42 8.33 10.86 -10.61
N GLY A 43 9.48 10.73 -11.27
CA GLY A 43 9.90 9.49 -11.93
C GLY A 43 10.11 8.34 -10.95
N ARG A 44 10.73 8.60 -9.80
CA ARG A 44 10.88 7.62 -8.71
C ARG A 44 9.53 7.20 -8.15
N ASP A 45 8.64 8.14 -7.90
CA ASP A 45 7.31 7.87 -7.36
C ASP A 45 6.48 7.01 -8.32
N ALA A 46 6.55 7.29 -9.62
CA ALA A 46 5.90 6.46 -10.65
C ALA A 46 6.42 5.01 -10.63
N ILE A 47 7.73 4.80 -10.44
CA ILE A 47 8.31 3.45 -10.30
C ILE A 47 7.80 2.77 -9.03
N ILE A 48 7.72 3.48 -7.91
CA ILE A 48 7.21 2.95 -6.65
C ILE A 48 5.74 2.56 -6.78
N GLN A 49 4.90 3.42 -7.37
CA GLN A 49 3.48 3.15 -7.63
C GLN A 49 3.29 1.89 -8.47
N GLN A 50 4.13 1.67 -9.48
CA GLN A 50 4.09 0.46 -10.32
C GLN A 50 4.44 -0.83 -9.59
N THR A 51 5.13 -0.78 -8.44
CA THR A 51 5.44 -2.00 -7.68
C THR A 51 4.19 -2.72 -7.14
N ASP A 52 3.08 -1.99 -6.99
CA ASP A 52 1.78 -2.59 -6.66
C ASP A 52 1.30 -3.53 -7.77
N HIS A 53 1.51 -3.18 -9.04
CA HIS A 53 1.12 -4.04 -10.16
C HIS A 53 1.87 -5.39 -10.13
N ASP A 54 3.17 -5.37 -9.82
CA ASP A 54 3.94 -6.61 -9.65
C ASP A 54 3.46 -7.45 -8.45
N ALA A 55 3.10 -6.80 -7.34
CA ALA A 55 2.54 -7.45 -6.16
C ALA A 55 1.16 -8.08 -6.46
N SER A 56 0.26 -7.32 -7.08
CA SER A 56 -1.08 -7.76 -7.51
C SER A 56 -1.01 -8.91 -8.51
N SER A 57 -0.15 -8.79 -9.53
CA SER A 57 0.12 -9.85 -10.52
C SER A 57 0.64 -11.14 -9.86
N SER A 58 1.57 -11.01 -8.91
CA SER A 58 2.11 -12.16 -8.16
C SER A 58 1.06 -12.81 -7.26
N ARG A 59 0.17 -12.01 -6.66
CA ARG A 59 -0.98 -12.48 -5.88
C ARG A 59 -1.98 -13.22 -6.75
N MET A 60 -2.42 -12.64 -7.87
CA MET A 60 -3.35 -13.26 -8.79
C MET A 60 -2.80 -14.58 -9.36
N SER A 61 -1.50 -14.63 -9.67
CA SER A 61 -0.81 -15.87 -10.07
C SER A 61 -0.90 -16.96 -9.00
N ALA A 62 -0.71 -16.60 -7.73
CA ALA A 62 -0.80 -17.53 -6.60
C ALA A 62 -2.25 -18.01 -6.36
N VAL A 63 -3.23 -17.11 -6.46
CA VAL A 63 -4.66 -17.44 -6.37
C VAL A 63 -5.09 -18.41 -7.47
N ALA A 64 -4.69 -18.15 -8.72
CA ALA A 64 -5.04 -18.98 -9.86
C ALA A 64 -4.53 -20.43 -9.77
N LEU A 65 -3.46 -20.66 -8.98
CA LEU A 65 -2.88 -21.97 -8.72
C LEU A 65 -3.28 -22.56 -7.36
N GLY A 66 -4.21 -21.92 -6.65
CA GLY A 66 -4.75 -22.41 -5.37
C GLY A 66 -3.79 -22.26 -4.18
N TYR A 67 -2.75 -21.44 -4.27
CA TYR A 67 -1.90 -21.14 -3.11
C TYR A 67 -2.62 -20.23 -2.12
N LEU A 68 -3.45 -19.31 -2.61
CA LEU A 68 -4.20 -18.36 -1.80
C LEU A 68 -5.68 -18.43 -2.15
N ASP A 69 -6.52 -18.38 -1.12
CA ASP A 69 -7.95 -18.16 -1.29
C ASP A 69 -8.23 -16.66 -1.17
N ASP A 70 -8.51 -16.06 -2.33
CA ASP A 70 -8.82 -14.65 -2.46
C ASP A 70 -9.59 -14.39 -3.75
N ARG A 71 -10.91 -14.51 -3.67
CA ARG A 71 -11.79 -14.21 -4.79
C ARG A 71 -11.75 -12.75 -5.25
N PHE A 72 -11.40 -11.82 -4.35
CA PHE A 72 -11.37 -10.40 -4.63
C PHE A 72 -10.16 -9.96 -5.46
N ALA A 73 -9.05 -10.72 -5.43
CA ALA A 73 -7.84 -10.42 -6.19
C ALA A 73 -8.11 -10.26 -7.70
N LYS A 74 -9.09 -11.00 -8.24
CA LYS A 74 -9.46 -10.94 -9.65
C LYS A 74 -10.00 -9.57 -10.08
N ALA A 75 -10.61 -8.81 -9.18
CA ALA A 75 -11.14 -7.48 -9.48
C ALA A 75 -10.02 -6.47 -9.81
N PHE A 76 -8.78 -6.75 -9.41
CA PHE A 76 -7.61 -5.91 -9.63
C PHE A 76 -6.81 -6.31 -10.88
N LEU A 77 -7.25 -7.35 -11.60
CA LEU A 77 -6.71 -7.71 -12.91
C LEU A 77 -7.39 -6.87 -13.99
N ALA A 78 -6.63 -6.27 -14.91
CA ALA A 78 -7.25 -5.44 -15.95
C ALA A 78 -8.13 -6.29 -16.89
N PRO A 79 -9.23 -5.72 -17.44
CA PRO A 79 -10.08 -6.46 -18.38
C PRO A 79 -9.30 -7.00 -19.58
N GLY A 80 -9.41 -8.30 -19.82
CA GLY A 80 -8.70 -8.98 -20.92
C GLY A 80 -7.22 -9.27 -20.65
N GLU A 81 -6.69 -8.87 -19.49
CA GLU A 81 -5.32 -9.20 -19.08
C GLU A 81 -5.22 -10.68 -18.73
N GLN A 82 -4.17 -11.34 -19.22
CA GLN A 82 -3.88 -12.73 -18.88
C GLN A 82 -3.11 -12.80 -17.57
N ILE A 83 -3.44 -13.80 -16.75
CA ILE A 83 -2.73 -14.06 -15.50
C ILE A 83 -1.28 -14.43 -15.82
N THR A 84 -0.36 -13.56 -15.44
CA THR A 84 1.07 -13.79 -15.61
C THR A 84 1.52 -14.95 -14.72
N LYS A 85 2.12 -15.98 -15.31
CA LYS A 85 2.71 -17.09 -14.56
C LYS A 85 3.98 -16.62 -13.85
N ARG A 86 4.04 -16.81 -12.52
CA ARG A 86 5.25 -16.61 -11.72
C ARG A 86 5.90 -17.96 -11.39
N TYR A 87 7.18 -17.93 -10.99
CA TYR A 87 7.89 -19.15 -10.58
C TYR A 87 7.34 -19.69 -9.25
N PRO A 88 7.41 -21.01 -8.99
CA PRO A 88 6.92 -21.61 -7.75
C PRO A 88 7.49 -20.97 -6.48
N ILE A 89 8.75 -20.51 -6.50
CA ILE A 89 9.37 -19.81 -5.36
C ILE A 89 8.67 -18.48 -5.04
N ILE A 90 8.19 -17.76 -6.06
CA ILE A 90 7.42 -16.54 -5.89
C ILE A 90 6.09 -16.85 -5.24
N HIS A 91 5.37 -17.89 -5.70
CA HIS A 91 4.09 -18.30 -5.10
C HIS A 91 4.25 -18.67 -3.62
N ARG A 92 5.30 -19.43 -3.27
CA ARG A 92 5.62 -19.75 -1.87
C ARG A 92 5.89 -18.48 -1.04
N GLY A 93 6.64 -17.53 -1.59
CA GLY A 93 6.88 -16.24 -0.94
C GLY A 93 5.60 -15.45 -0.72
N THR A 94 4.76 -15.32 -1.75
CA THR A 94 3.46 -14.65 -1.69
C THR A 94 2.53 -15.30 -0.66
N TYR A 95 2.50 -16.64 -0.62
CA TYR A 95 1.73 -17.40 0.38
C TYR A 95 2.20 -17.09 1.80
N VAL A 96 3.50 -17.28 2.08
CA VAL A 96 4.05 -17.06 3.42
C VAL A 96 3.85 -15.62 3.88
N ARG A 97 4.13 -14.64 3.01
CA ARG A 97 3.90 -13.21 3.27
C ARG A 97 2.44 -12.94 3.66
N THR A 98 1.51 -13.39 2.82
CA THR A 98 0.07 -13.16 3.04
C THR A 98 -0.41 -13.83 4.31
N THR A 99 -0.17 -15.13 4.47
CA THR A 99 -0.67 -15.92 5.61
C THR A 99 -0.05 -15.49 6.94
N ALA A 100 1.23 -15.09 6.95
CA ALA A 100 1.87 -14.60 8.18
C ALA A 100 1.23 -13.30 8.66
N ILE A 101 1.02 -12.34 7.76
CA ILE A 101 0.38 -11.05 8.09
C ILE A 101 -1.07 -11.27 8.50
N ASP A 102 -1.82 -12.09 7.75
CA ASP A 102 -3.21 -12.39 8.08
C ASP A 102 -3.34 -13.04 9.47
N LYS A 103 -2.41 -13.91 9.87
CA LYS A 103 -2.38 -14.48 11.23
C LYS A 103 -2.18 -13.40 12.31
N LEU A 104 -1.31 -12.41 12.06
CA LEU A 104 -1.07 -11.32 13.01
C LEU A 104 -2.28 -10.38 13.11
N VAL A 105 -2.86 -9.99 11.97
CA VAL A 105 -4.08 -9.17 11.92
C VAL A 105 -5.23 -9.88 12.64
N ASN A 106 -5.46 -11.17 12.36
CA ASN A 106 -6.51 -11.93 13.02
C ASN A 106 -6.29 -12.05 14.54
N ARG A 107 -5.05 -12.21 15.00
CA ARG A 107 -4.74 -12.25 16.44
C ARG A 107 -5.04 -10.91 17.11
N PHE A 108 -4.67 -9.80 16.49
CA PHE A 108 -4.99 -8.46 16.99
C PHE A 108 -6.51 -8.24 17.06
N LEU A 109 -7.24 -8.58 15.99
CA LEU A 109 -8.69 -8.44 15.95
C LEU A 109 -9.42 -9.38 16.92
N ALA A 110 -8.85 -10.54 17.24
CA ALA A 110 -9.40 -11.46 18.24
C ALA A 110 -9.12 -11.08 19.70
N ALA A 111 -8.07 -10.31 19.98
CA ALA A 111 -7.69 -9.95 21.35
C ALA A 111 -8.59 -8.83 21.92
N GLN A 112 -9.39 -9.06 22.96
CA GLN A 112 -10.41 -8.09 23.43
C GLN A 112 -11.50 -7.83 22.37
N PRO A 113 -12.34 -8.83 22.05
CA PRO A 113 -13.37 -8.73 21.00
C PRO A 113 -14.46 -7.69 21.30
N GLU A 114 -14.64 -7.31 22.57
CA GLU A 114 -15.56 -6.27 23.02
C GLU A 114 -15.15 -4.85 22.61
N HIS A 115 -13.86 -4.63 22.34
CA HIS A 115 -13.34 -3.33 21.94
C HIS A 115 -13.35 -3.17 20.42
N ARG A 116 -13.87 -2.02 19.96
CA ARG A 116 -13.70 -1.57 18.58
C ARG A 116 -12.20 -1.32 18.34
N LYS A 117 -11.72 -1.72 17.15
CA LYS A 117 -10.31 -1.60 16.78
C LYS A 117 -10.15 -0.94 15.43
N GLN A 118 -8.94 -0.41 15.21
CA GLN A 118 -8.56 0.15 13.94
C GLN A 118 -7.40 -0.61 13.31
N VAL A 119 -7.41 -0.65 11.99
CA VAL A 119 -6.27 -1.10 11.21
C VAL A 119 -5.92 0.02 10.25
N VAL A 120 -4.66 0.42 10.20
CA VAL A 120 -4.15 1.42 9.25
C VAL A 120 -3.12 0.72 8.36
N SER A 121 -3.48 0.53 7.09
CA SER A 121 -2.60 -0.04 6.07
C SER A 121 -1.90 1.07 5.30
N LEU A 122 -0.58 1.17 5.51
CA LEU A 122 0.30 2.14 4.88
C LEU A 122 0.79 1.57 3.54
N GLY A 123 0.50 2.27 2.44
CA GLY A 123 0.80 1.80 1.08
C GLY A 123 0.03 0.53 0.74
N ALA A 124 -1.30 0.57 0.91
CA ALA A 124 -2.14 -0.62 0.79
C ALA A 124 -2.22 -1.18 -0.64
N GLY A 125 -2.02 -0.35 -1.67
CA GLY A 125 -2.11 -0.74 -3.07
C GLY A 125 -3.38 -1.54 -3.37
N SER A 126 -3.22 -2.65 -4.08
CA SER A 126 -4.28 -3.59 -4.46
C SER A 126 -4.62 -4.60 -3.36
N ASP A 127 -4.28 -4.36 -2.09
CA ASP A 127 -4.61 -5.27 -0.98
C ASP A 127 -6.12 -5.51 -0.87
N THR A 128 -6.49 -6.77 -0.67
CA THR A 128 -7.88 -7.24 -0.56
C THR A 128 -8.24 -7.67 0.86
N ARG A 129 -7.32 -7.54 1.82
CA ARG A 129 -7.46 -8.11 3.17
C ARG A 129 -8.74 -7.66 3.87
N PHE A 130 -9.11 -6.39 3.79
CA PHE A 130 -10.37 -5.91 4.38
C PHE A 130 -11.56 -6.74 3.87
N PHE A 131 -11.69 -6.88 2.55
CA PHE A 131 -12.78 -7.63 1.93
C PHE A 131 -12.77 -9.11 2.33
N ARG A 132 -11.58 -9.73 2.42
CA ARG A 132 -11.43 -11.10 2.91
C ARG A 132 -11.82 -11.26 4.39
N LEU A 133 -11.55 -10.26 5.22
CA LEU A 133 -11.95 -10.26 6.63
C LEU A 133 -13.46 -10.12 6.81
N MET A 134 -14.11 -9.35 5.92
CA MET A 134 -15.56 -9.13 5.94
C MET A 134 -16.35 -10.21 5.18
N ALA A 135 -15.67 -10.98 4.32
CA ALA A 135 -16.26 -12.07 3.59
C ALA A 135 -16.45 -13.28 4.51
N ASP A 136 -17.60 -13.37 5.17
CA ASP A 136 -18.01 -14.62 5.81
C ASP A 136 -18.46 -15.65 4.76
N GLU A 137 -17.96 -16.87 4.88
CA GLU A 137 -18.33 -18.01 4.04
C GLU A 137 -19.68 -18.65 4.45
N GLN A 138 -20.26 -18.25 5.59
CA GLN A 138 -21.34 -19.01 6.24
C GLN A 138 -22.56 -18.18 6.66
N GLY A 139 -22.73 -16.96 6.12
CA GLY A 139 -23.94 -16.16 6.32
C GLY A 139 -24.18 -15.66 7.75
N GLY A 140 -23.12 -15.66 8.59
CA GLY A 140 -23.12 -15.07 9.92
C GLY A 140 -22.76 -13.58 9.91
N SER A 141 -22.93 -12.92 11.06
CA SER A 141 -22.39 -11.58 11.30
C SER A 141 -20.86 -11.64 11.33
N PRO A 142 -20.15 -10.63 10.78
CA PRO A 142 -18.71 -10.64 10.68
C PRO A 142 -18.06 -10.82 12.03
N LYS A 143 -16.97 -11.58 12.01
CA LYS A 143 -16.23 -12.02 13.19
C LYS A 143 -15.74 -10.87 14.08
N TYR A 144 -15.52 -9.68 13.51
CA TYR A 144 -14.97 -8.52 14.20
C TYR A 144 -15.59 -7.22 13.69
N LYS A 145 -15.71 -6.22 14.59
CA LYS A 145 -16.04 -4.83 14.23
C LYS A 145 -14.75 -4.02 14.12
N VAL A 146 -14.43 -3.56 12.91
CA VAL A 146 -13.15 -2.89 12.62
C VAL A 146 -13.38 -1.62 11.80
N THR A 147 -12.61 -0.58 12.11
CA THR A 147 -12.45 0.59 11.25
C THR A 147 -11.12 0.46 10.52
N TYR A 148 -11.18 0.25 9.21
CA TYR A 148 -10.03 -0.05 8.38
C TYR A 148 -9.68 1.16 7.52
N HIS A 149 -8.47 1.69 7.68
CA HIS A 149 -7.93 2.80 6.92
C HIS A 149 -6.87 2.27 5.97
N GLU A 150 -6.95 2.63 4.71
CA GLU A 150 -5.88 2.45 3.73
C GLU A 150 -5.37 3.81 3.30
N LEU A 151 -4.05 3.97 3.30
CA LEU A 151 -3.37 5.16 2.81
C LEU A 151 -2.49 4.75 1.63
N ASP A 152 -2.59 5.47 0.52
CA ASP A 152 -1.72 5.29 -0.64
C ASP A 152 -1.59 6.59 -1.44
N PHE A 153 -0.69 6.60 -2.41
CA PHE A 153 -0.59 7.67 -3.39
C PHE A 153 -1.94 7.87 -4.09
N GLU A 154 -2.23 9.12 -4.47
CA GLU A 154 -3.48 9.48 -5.12
C GLU A 154 -3.77 8.64 -6.37
N ALA A 155 -2.76 8.37 -7.20
CA ALA A 155 -2.91 7.53 -8.40
C ALA A 155 -3.43 6.12 -8.06
N ASN A 156 -2.81 5.45 -7.09
CA ASN A 156 -3.19 4.11 -6.64
C ASN A 156 -4.56 4.10 -5.96
N ALA A 157 -4.81 5.08 -5.08
CA ALA A 157 -6.10 5.24 -4.41
C ALA A 157 -7.24 5.47 -5.42
N ASN A 158 -7.02 6.29 -6.45
CA ASN A 158 -8.02 6.54 -7.49
C ASN A 158 -8.26 5.31 -8.36
N GLN A 159 -7.22 4.55 -8.70
CA GLN A 159 -7.38 3.27 -9.39
C GLN A 159 -8.24 2.30 -8.57
N LYS A 160 -7.93 2.15 -7.27
CA LYS A 160 -8.71 1.29 -6.36
C LYS A 160 -10.15 1.77 -6.21
N ARG A 161 -10.39 3.08 -6.04
CA ARG A 161 -11.75 3.66 -6.04
C ARG A 161 -12.54 3.31 -7.31
N SER A 162 -11.88 3.38 -8.47
CA SER A 162 -12.51 2.99 -9.73
C SER A 162 -12.90 1.51 -9.72
N ILE A 163 -12.01 0.61 -9.28
CA ILE A 163 -12.29 -0.83 -9.16
C ILE A 163 -13.45 -1.10 -8.20
N LEU A 164 -13.45 -0.45 -7.02
CA LEU A 164 -14.51 -0.58 -6.02
C LEU A 164 -15.89 -0.15 -6.55
N ARG A 165 -15.93 0.89 -7.39
CA ARG A 165 -17.18 1.38 -8.01
C ARG A 165 -17.74 0.44 -9.07
N HIS A 166 -16.87 -0.22 -9.83
CA HIS A 166 -17.28 -1.08 -10.95
C HIS A 166 -17.43 -2.56 -10.57
N SER A 167 -16.89 -2.98 -9.43
CA SER A 167 -17.04 -4.34 -8.91
C SER A 167 -18.26 -4.45 -8.00
N THR A 168 -19.30 -5.12 -8.48
CA THR A 168 -20.49 -5.44 -7.66
C THR A 168 -20.12 -6.22 -6.40
N GLU A 169 -19.17 -7.16 -6.51
CA GLU A 169 -18.76 -7.98 -5.37
C GLU A 169 -18.09 -7.16 -4.25
N LEU A 170 -17.20 -6.23 -4.62
CA LEU A 170 -16.50 -5.39 -3.64
C LEU A 170 -17.44 -4.35 -3.03
N SER A 171 -18.28 -3.72 -3.84
CA SER A 171 -19.26 -2.72 -3.36
C SER A 171 -20.32 -3.35 -2.44
N GLU A 172 -20.81 -4.54 -2.75
CA GLU A 172 -21.69 -5.29 -1.84
C GLU A 172 -21.00 -5.69 -0.54
N CYS A 173 -19.73 -6.08 -0.61
CA CYS A 173 -18.94 -6.41 0.57
C CYS A 173 -18.81 -5.21 1.51
N LEU A 174 -18.51 -4.01 0.98
CA LEU A 174 -18.46 -2.76 1.75
C LEU A 174 -19.80 -2.45 2.40
N ARG A 175 -20.89 -2.50 1.63
CA ARG A 175 -22.24 -2.22 2.14
C ARG A 175 -22.63 -3.15 3.28
N ARG A 176 -22.30 -4.45 3.19
CA ARG A 176 -22.57 -5.42 4.25
C ARG A 176 -21.72 -5.14 5.48
N ALA A 177 -20.42 -4.91 5.30
CA ALA A 177 -19.51 -4.58 6.40
C ALA A 177 -19.99 -3.35 7.19
N GLU A 178 -20.48 -2.31 6.51
CA GLU A 178 -21.07 -1.11 7.14
C GLU A 178 -22.32 -1.45 7.97
N GLN A 179 -23.22 -2.29 7.44
CA GLN A 179 -24.41 -2.75 8.17
C GLN A 179 -24.07 -3.52 9.45
N ASP A 180 -22.95 -4.24 9.42
CA ASP A 180 -22.46 -5.02 10.55
C ASP A 180 -21.58 -4.20 11.53
N GLY A 181 -21.36 -2.92 11.24
CA GLY A 181 -20.64 -1.98 12.11
C GLY A 181 -19.13 -1.90 11.87
N SER A 182 -18.63 -2.43 10.76
CA SER A 182 -17.26 -2.22 10.29
C SER A 182 -17.21 -1.11 9.24
N THR A 183 -16.18 -0.28 9.24
CA THR A 183 -16.04 0.83 8.29
C THR A 183 -14.74 0.72 7.50
N TYR A 184 -14.76 1.15 6.24
CA TYR A 184 -13.61 1.13 5.35
C TYR A 184 -13.36 2.53 4.78
N HIS A 185 -12.13 3.00 4.93
CA HIS A 185 -11.71 4.32 4.47
C HIS A 185 -10.49 4.18 3.57
N LEU A 186 -10.56 4.77 2.37
CA LEU A 186 -9.47 4.81 1.40
C LEU A 186 -9.01 6.26 1.19
N HIS A 187 -7.85 6.57 1.75
CA HIS A 187 -7.25 7.90 1.79
C HIS A 187 -6.18 8.02 0.71
N ALA A 188 -6.30 9.08 -0.10
CA ALA A 188 -5.26 9.49 -1.05
C ALA A 188 -4.30 10.42 -0.29
N ILE A 189 -3.36 9.84 0.46
CA ILE A 189 -2.39 10.56 1.29
C ILE A 189 -1.02 9.99 0.98
N ASP A 190 -0.13 10.85 0.49
CA ASP A 190 1.29 10.54 0.48
C ASP A 190 1.78 10.46 1.93
N LEU A 191 2.36 9.32 2.31
CA LEU A 191 2.84 9.11 3.67
C LEU A 191 3.89 10.15 4.08
N ARG A 192 4.65 10.71 3.13
CA ARG A 192 5.62 11.78 3.39
C ARG A 192 4.94 13.03 3.96
N ASP A 193 3.68 13.29 3.61
CA ASP A 193 2.94 14.45 4.10
C ASP A 193 2.58 14.34 5.59
N LEU A 194 2.54 13.12 6.15
CA LEU A 194 2.35 12.89 7.58
C LEU A 194 3.53 13.40 8.41
N THR A 195 4.67 13.66 7.77
CA THR A 195 5.89 14.16 8.43
C THR A 195 5.98 15.70 8.46
N ASN A 196 5.02 16.38 7.82
CA ASN A 196 4.99 17.84 7.78
C ASN A 196 4.64 18.44 9.15
N LYS A 197 5.01 19.71 9.38
CA LYS A 197 4.67 20.44 10.63
C LYS A 197 3.16 20.53 10.90
N SER A 198 2.37 20.49 9.83
CA SER A 198 0.90 20.47 9.87
C SER A 198 0.45 19.33 8.97
N PRO A 199 0.48 18.09 9.48
CA PRO A 199 0.15 16.91 8.68
C PRO A 199 -1.35 16.91 8.33
N PRO A 200 -1.75 16.24 7.25
CA PRO A 200 -3.15 16.10 6.90
C PRO A 200 -3.89 15.30 7.98
N ILE A 201 -5.12 15.70 8.29
CA ILE A 201 -6.00 14.96 9.20
C ILE A 201 -6.46 13.70 8.46
N ILE A 202 -6.34 12.54 9.11
CA ILE A 202 -6.95 11.29 8.63
C ILE A 202 -8.37 11.23 9.19
N PRO A 203 -9.43 11.41 8.37
CA PRO A 203 -10.80 11.39 8.86
C PRO A 203 -11.12 10.05 9.53
N GLU A 204 -11.87 10.12 10.63
CA GLU A 204 -12.39 8.97 11.38
C GLU A 204 -11.32 8.06 12.02
N LEU A 205 -10.05 8.48 12.01
CA LEU A 205 -9.01 7.85 12.83
C LEU A 205 -9.16 8.32 14.28
N ASP A 206 -9.30 7.39 15.22
CA ASP A 206 -9.53 7.70 16.64
C ASP A 206 -8.28 7.35 17.46
N PRO A 207 -7.54 8.34 17.97
CA PRO A 207 -6.32 8.09 18.74
C PRO A 207 -6.58 7.34 20.07
N ALA A 208 -7.84 7.24 20.52
CA ALA A 208 -8.19 6.51 21.73
C ALA A 208 -8.42 5.00 21.49
N LEU A 209 -8.56 4.55 20.23
CA LEU A 209 -8.81 3.14 19.93
C LEU A 209 -7.52 2.34 19.72
N PRO A 210 -7.49 1.05 20.12
CA PRO A 210 -6.41 0.16 19.76
C PRO A 210 -6.25 0.09 18.25
N THR A 211 -5.05 0.42 17.77
CA THR A 211 -4.76 0.55 16.34
C THR A 211 -3.58 -0.34 15.93
N LEU A 212 -3.78 -1.14 14.87
CA LEU A 212 -2.73 -1.91 14.22
C LEU A 212 -2.23 -1.16 12.99
N LEU A 213 -0.96 -0.78 12.98
CA LEU A 213 -0.29 -0.24 11.78
C LEU A 213 0.28 -1.40 10.94
N LEU A 214 -0.04 -1.43 9.65
CA LEU A 214 0.51 -2.36 8.68
C LEU A 214 1.41 -1.60 7.70
N SER A 215 2.62 -2.10 7.50
CA SER A 215 3.49 -1.67 6.41
C SER A 215 4.00 -2.89 5.65
N GLU A 216 3.22 -3.30 4.65
CA GLU A 216 3.51 -4.49 3.87
C GLU A 216 4.26 -4.13 2.58
N CYS A 217 5.61 -4.14 2.65
CA CYS A 217 6.48 -3.65 1.56
C CYS A 217 6.21 -2.20 1.16
N CYS A 218 5.86 -1.33 2.13
CA CYS A 218 5.65 0.10 1.88
C CYS A 218 6.81 0.96 2.39
N LEU A 219 7.04 0.97 3.72
CA LEU A 219 8.03 1.89 4.34
C LEU A 219 9.46 1.63 3.86
N CYS A 220 9.75 0.45 3.28
CA CYS A 220 11.04 0.14 2.68
C CYS A 220 11.41 0.99 1.45
N TYR A 221 10.45 1.72 0.86
CA TYR A 221 10.69 2.66 -0.23
C TYR A 221 11.07 4.06 0.24
N LEU A 222 10.89 4.36 1.53
CA LEU A 222 11.25 5.63 2.15
C LEU A 222 12.68 5.57 2.73
N PRO A 223 13.39 6.72 2.81
CA PRO A 223 14.56 6.84 3.65
C PRO A 223 14.24 6.46 5.11
N PRO A 224 15.18 5.86 5.87
CA PRO A 224 14.93 5.43 7.25
C PRO A 224 14.35 6.52 8.17
N ASP A 225 14.89 7.74 8.08
CA ASP A 225 14.40 8.87 8.90
C ASP A 225 12.97 9.26 8.53
N ALA A 226 12.63 9.25 7.24
CA ALA A 226 11.27 9.52 6.78
C ALA A 226 10.30 8.42 7.25
N ALA A 227 10.70 7.14 7.16
CA ALA A 227 9.90 6.03 7.67
C ALA A 227 9.67 6.12 9.19
N ALA A 228 10.70 6.52 9.95
CA ALA A 228 10.58 6.73 11.39
C ALA A 228 9.62 7.90 11.72
N SER A 229 9.72 9.02 11.00
CA SER A 229 8.81 10.15 11.15
C SER A 229 7.35 9.80 10.82
N VAL A 230 7.12 8.96 9.81
CA VAL A 230 5.78 8.46 9.49
C VAL A 230 5.22 7.63 10.65
N LEU A 231 6.02 6.77 11.26
CA LEU A 231 5.58 6.00 12.43
C LEU A 231 5.28 6.89 13.63
N GLN A 232 6.09 7.94 13.83
CA GLN A 232 5.91 8.89 14.94
C GLN A 232 4.60 9.67 14.86
N TYR A 233 4.03 9.87 13.67
CA TYR A 233 2.70 10.46 13.52
C TYR A 233 1.60 9.67 14.25
N PHE A 234 1.75 8.35 14.40
CA PHE A 234 0.76 7.46 15.01
C PHE A 234 1.03 7.11 16.48
N THR A 235 2.06 7.68 17.11
CA THR A 235 2.50 7.37 18.49
C THR A 235 2.56 8.61 19.36
#